data_AF-A0A9E0HJF9-F1
#
_entry.id   AF-A0A9E0HJF9-F1
#
_cell.length_a   1.000
_cell.length_b   1.000
_cell.length_c   1.000
_cell.angle_alpha   90.00
_cell.angle_beta   90.00
_cell.angle_gamma   90.00
#
_symmetry.space_group_name_H-M   'P 1'
#
loop_
_entity.id
_entity.type
_entity.pdbx_description
1 polymer ?
#
loop_
_entity_poly.entity_id
_entity_poly.type
_entity_poly.pdbx_seq_one_letter_code
_entity_poly.pdbx_strand_id
1 'polypeptide(L)'
;MSLIVCSFAGWVQVRLATNADPPDETRGLSGYTFALPGEPDLDRVLRTSAPVAPRTHGPAIGLAVHAVSIDGVAVPSHPLIGARVDFLSAPLFESVNDVVMDQGIEALEPFDLALTQGEFRFRRRDYLDPGHPEATVYTVPPALLAKRRTAGFSYGTQLMQEALGMTDATAFRAARLATLRSDLEITKDPVARAGLTRRISELELDDPQDHRTTSMYFIETRTYQLNGPIELVDPARWLAGLDTYLDNQISLVMGAWDADAMSAYAAGTVAFSTH
;
A
#
# COMPACT_ATOMS: atom_id res chain seq x y z
N MET A 1 -9.94 -19.64 24.15
CA MET A 1 -9.36 -18.46 23.50
C MET A 1 -8.31 -18.90 22.49
N SER A 2 -8.57 -18.66 21.22
CA SER A 2 -7.73 -19.06 20.07
C SER A 2 -7.38 -17.81 19.26
N LEU A 3 -6.25 -17.84 18.55
CA LEU A 3 -5.77 -16.74 17.72
C LEU A 3 -5.73 -17.17 16.26
N ILE A 4 -6.57 -16.57 15.42
CA ILE A 4 -6.55 -16.75 13.97
C ILE A 4 -5.73 -15.61 13.36
N VAL A 5 -4.67 -15.92 12.62
CA VAL A 5 -3.84 -14.92 11.92
C VAL A 5 -3.96 -15.13 10.43
N CYS A 6 -4.42 -14.09 9.71
CA CYS A 6 -4.43 -14.06 8.25
C CYS A 6 -3.23 -13.25 7.74
N SER A 7 -2.34 -13.87 6.97
CA SER A 7 -1.27 -13.21 6.24
C SER A 7 -1.75 -12.81 4.86
N PHE A 8 -1.53 -11.55 4.48
CA PHE A 8 -1.92 -11.01 3.18
C PHE A 8 -0.73 -10.37 2.48
N ALA A 9 -0.78 -10.34 1.16
CA ALA A 9 0.21 -9.65 0.36
C ALA A 9 -0.35 -9.27 -1.02
N GLY A 10 0.37 -8.39 -1.72
CA GLY A 10 0.08 -7.99 -3.09
C GLY A 10 0.52 -6.56 -3.39
N TRP A 11 0.06 -6.01 -4.51
CA TRP A 11 0.46 -4.68 -4.95
C TRP A 11 -0.59 -3.63 -4.60
N VAL A 12 -0.13 -2.47 -4.15
CA VAL A 12 -0.95 -1.29 -3.90
C VAL A 12 -0.54 -0.17 -4.85
N GLN A 13 -1.50 0.63 -5.28
CA GLN A 13 -1.20 1.87 -6.00
C GLN A 13 -1.11 3.01 -5.01
N VAL A 14 -0.01 3.77 -5.04
CA VAL A 14 0.16 4.95 -4.19
C VAL A 14 0.75 6.08 -5.04
N ARG A 15 -0.10 7.06 -5.35
CA ARG A 15 0.21 8.17 -6.25
C ARG A 15 0.54 9.42 -5.44
N LEU A 16 1.73 9.44 -4.88
CA LEU A 16 2.21 10.57 -4.09
C LEU A 16 2.70 11.69 -5.01
N ALA A 17 2.35 12.94 -4.71
CA ALA A 17 3.12 14.08 -5.19
C ALA A 17 4.34 14.20 -4.27
N THR A 18 5.36 13.36 -4.50
CA THR A 18 6.65 13.54 -3.83
C THR A 18 7.45 14.64 -4.53
N ASN A 19 8.51 15.15 -3.89
CA ASN A 19 9.43 16.20 -4.38
C ASN A 19 9.05 17.65 -3.99
N ALA A 20 9.82 18.63 -4.47
CA ALA A 20 9.69 20.05 -4.10
C ALA A 20 8.45 20.74 -4.69
N ASP A 21 7.51 19.98 -5.25
CA ASP A 21 6.30 20.52 -5.83
C ASP A 21 5.37 21.06 -4.71
N PRO A 22 4.77 22.24 -4.91
CA PRO A 22 3.78 22.78 -3.98
C PRO A 22 2.58 21.83 -3.78
N PRO A 23 1.90 21.86 -2.61
CA PRO A 23 0.73 21.02 -2.37
C PRO A 23 -0.44 21.19 -3.34
N ASP A 24 -0.52 22.31 -4.07
CA ASP A 24 -1.52 22.59 -5.10
C ASP A 24 -1.11 22.13 -6.51
N GLU A 25 0.13 21.65 -6.69
CA GLU A 25 0.57 20.99 -7.92
C GLU A 25 0.20 19.50 -7.89
N THR A 26 -0.95 19.18 -8.48
CA THR A 26 -1.56 17.85 -8.40
C THR A 26 -1.11 16.89 -9.50
N ARG A 27 -0.30 17.34 -10.47
CA ARG A 27 0.17 16.49 -11.58
C ARG A 27 1.64 16.14 -11.50
N GLY A 28 2.41 16.76 -10.60
CA GLY A 28 3.84 16.50 -10.40
C GLY A 28 4.68 17.00 -11.58
N LEU A 29 5.49 18.03 -11.33
CA LEU A 29 6.28 18.73 -12.34
C LEU A 29 7.78 18.57 -12.12
N SER A 30 8.23 18.75 -10.89
CA SER A 30 9.66 18.94 -10.59
C SER A 30 10.36 17.65 -10.15
N GLY A 31 9.64 16.54 -10.07
CA GLY A 31 10.18 15.31 -9.53
C GLY A 31 9.79 14.03 -10.25
N TYR A 32 10.01 12.91 -9.55
CA TYR A 32 9.91 11.57 -10.11
C TYR A 32 8.54 10.92 -10.02
N THR A 33 7.60 11.61 -9.38
CA THR A 33 6.18 11.25 -9.35
C THR A 33 5.41 12.28 -10.16
N PHE A 34 4.62 11.82 -11.13
CA PHE A 34 3.89 12.69 -12.04
C PHE A 34 2.69 11.94 -12.62
N ALA A 35 1.67 12.66 -13.09
CA ALA A 35 0.55 12.11 -13.83
C ALA A 35 0.81 12.22 -15.35
N LEU A 36 0.67 11.11 -16.08
CA LEU A 36 0.82 11.11 -17.53
C LEU A 36 -0.35 11.78 -18.24
N PRO A 37 -0.19 12.20 -19.51
CA PRO A 37 -1.31 12.63 -20.34
C PRO A 37 -2.46 11.59 -20.32
N GLY A 38 -3.67 12.04 -19.99
CA GLY A 38 -4.85 11.17 -19.87
C GLY A 38 -5.01 10.46 -18.52
N GLU A 39 -4.01 10.51 -17.62
CA GLU A 39 -4.17 10.05 -16.25
C GLU A 39 -4.88 11.09 -15.37
N PRO A 40 -5.66 10.65 -14.36
CA PRO A 40 -6.18 11.54 -13.33
C PRO A 40 -5.04 12.18 -12.53
N ASP A 41 -5.34 13.26 -11.82
CA ASP A 41 -4.36 13.92 -10.96
C ASP A 41 -3.92 13.00 -9.80
N LEU A 42 -2.73 13.25 -9.26
CA LEU A 42 -2.20 12.58 -8.09
C LEU A 42 -3.00 13.02 -6.86
N ASP A 43 -3.54 12.06 -6.12
CA ASP A 43 -4.40 12.33 -4.95
C ASP A 43 -3.87 11.71 -3.66
N ARG A 44 -2.67 11.11 -3.69
CA ARG A 44 -1.99 10.47 -2.56
C ARG A 44 -2.74 9.28 -1.94
N VAL A 45 -3.93 8.94 -2.43
CA VAL A 45 -4.75 7.83 -1.91
C VAL A 45 -4.09 6.49 -2.24
N LEU A 46 -3.79 5.74 -1.18
CA LEU A 46 -3.33 4.36 -1.28
C LEU A 46 -4.53 3.47 -1.64
N ARG A 47 -4.39 2.74 -2.75
CA ARG A 47 -5.44 1.87 -3.30
C ARG A 47 -5.00 0.42 -3.29
N THR A 48 -5.91 -0.41 -2.79
CA THR A 48 -5.82 -1.87 -2.75
C THR A 48 -6.80 -2.52 -3.74
N SER A 49 -7.71 -1.73 -4.31
CA SER A 49 -8.67 -2.12 -5.34
C SER A 49 -9.14 -0.89 -6.14
N ALA A 50 -10.02 -1.12 -7.12
CA ALA A 50 -10.54 -0.05 -7.98
C ALA A 50 -11.26 1.06 -7.19
N PRO A 51 -11.22 2.33 -7.66
CA PRO A 51 -10.62 2.78 -8.92
C PRO A 51 -9.10 2.89 -8.83
N VAL A 52 -8.40 2.42 -9.86
CA VAL A 52 -6.95 2.50 -10.03
C VAL A 52 -6.61 3.14 -11.37
N ALA A 53 -5.42 3.73 -11.48
CA ALA A 53 -4.86 4.28 -12.72
C ALA A 53 -3.57 3.51 -13.08
N PRO A 54 -3.68 2.24 -13.53
CA PRO A 54 -2.52 1.41 -13.80
C PRO A 54 -1.78 1.90 -15.04
N ARG A 55 -0.46 1.85 -15.00
CA ARG A 55 0.40 2.06 -16.17
C ARG A 55 0.69 0.75 -16.89
N THR A 56 0.96 0.81 -18.19
CA THR A 56 1.35 -0.40 -18.94
C THR A 56 2.58 -1.04 -18.31
N HIS A 57 2.58 -2.37 -18.25
CA HIS A 57 3.58 -3.19 -17.55
C HIS A 57 3.64 -2.99 -16.03
N GLY A 58 2.81 -2.13 -15.44
CA GLY A 58 2.64 -2.08 -13.98
C GLY A 58 2.03 -3.37 -13.44
N PRO A 59 2.20 -3.66 -12.14
CA PRO A 59 1.59 -4.81 -11.51
C PRO A 59 0.06 -4.66 -11.42
N ALA A 60 -0.63 -5.79 -11.30
CA ALA A 60 -2.05 -5.78 -10.98
C ALA A 60 -2.24 -5.36 -9.51
N ILE A 61 -3.03 -4.32 -9.28
CA ILE A 61 -3.31 -3.80 -7.94
C ILE A 61 -4.34 -4.70 -7.24
N GLY A 62 -4.03 -5.11 -6.01
CA GLY A 62 -4.81 -6.06 -5.25
C GLY A 62 -4.02 -6.61 -4.06
N LEU A 63 -4.66 -6.67 -2.89
CA LEU A 63 -4.18 -7.47 -1.76
C LEU A 63 -5.11 -8.66 -1.53
N ALA A 64 -4.53 -9.81 -1.20
CA ALA A 64 -5.28 -10.99 -0.83
C ALA A 64 -4.61 -11.74 0.32
N VAL A 65 -5.43 -12.39 1.15
CA VAL A 65 -4.96 -13.35 2.15
C VAL A 65 -4.37 -14.55 1.43
N HIS A 66 -3.11 -14.90 1.72
CA HIS A 66 -2.41 -16.03 1.10
C HIS A 66 -2.11 -17.15 2.10
N ALA A 67 -2.16 -16.88 3.40
CA ALA A 67 -1.98 -17.88 4.44
C ALA A 67 -2.85 -17.57 5.65
N VAL A 68 -3.28 -18.62 6.33
CA VAL A 68 -4.00 -18.54 7.61
C VAL A 68 -3.35 -19.50 8.60
N SER A 69 -3.22 -19.07 9.85
CA SER A 69 -2.82 -19.93 10.96
C SER A 69 -3.78 -19.78 12.12
N ILE A 70 -3.91 -20.84 12.92
CA ILE A 70 -4.69 -20.88 14.16
C ILE A 70 -3.73 -21.32 15.27
N ASP A 71 -3.55 -20.48 16.27
CA ASP A 71 -2.62 -20.71 17.39
C ASP A 71 -1.19 -21.06 16.92
N GLY A 72 -0.74 -20.40 15.84
CA GLY A 72 0.56 -20.62 15.22
C GLY A 72 0.66 -21.84 14.31
N VAL A 73 -0.42 -22.62 14.17
CA VAL A 73 -0.48 -23.78 13.26
C VAL A 73 -1.08 -23.35 11.93
N ALA A 74 -0.36 -23.55 10.83
CA ALA A 74 -0.86 -23.23 9.49
C ALA A 74 -2.11 -24.07 9.14
N VAL A 75 -3.10 -23.43 8.51
CA VAL A 75 -4.34 -24.06 8.03
C VAL A 75 -4.48 -23.78 6.53
N PRO A 76 -3.81 -24.57 5.66
CA PRO A 76 -3.73 -24.27 4.22
C PRO A 76 -5.06 -24.35 3.46
N SER A 77 -6.08 -24.98 4.05
CA SER A 77 -7.42 -25.10 3.48
C SER A 77 -8.42 -24.13 4.11
N HIS A 78 -7.94 -23.11 4.84
CA HIS A 78 -8.82 -22.16 5.50
C HIS A 78 -9.61 -21.34 4.46
N PRO A 79 -10.94 -21.18 4.62
CA PRO A 79 -11.75 -20.48 3.62
C PRO A 79 -11.42 -19.01 3.41
N LEU A 80 -10.70 -18.35 4.32
CA LEU A 80 -10.23 -16.97 4.13
C LEU A 80 -9.01 -16.84 3.21
N ILE A 81 -8.36 -17.95 2.80
CA ILE A 81 -7.32 -17.88 1.79
C ILE A 81 -7.97 -17.46 0.46
N GLY A 82 -7.42 -16.41 -0.14
CA GLY A 82 -7.99 -15.72 -1.29
C GLY A 82 -8.88 -14.53 -0.95
N ALA A 83 -9.15 -14.24 0.34
CA ALA A 83 -9.97 -13.10 0.72
C ALA A 83 -9.31 -11.81 0.29
N ARG A 84 -10.07 -10.96 -0.41
CA ARG A 84 -9.59 -9.64 -0.81
C ARG A 84 -9.44 -8.76 0.42
N VAL A 85 -8.31 -8.08 0.51
CA VAL A 85 -8.01 -7.11 1.55
C VAL A 85 -8.12 -5.72 0.96
N ASP A 86 -8.99 -4.89 1.53
CA ASP A 86 -9.18 -3.51 1.12
C ASP A 86 -8.81 -2.56 2.28
N PHE A 87 -8.14 -1.47 1.94
CA PHE A 87 -7.96 -0.30 2.81
C PHE A 87 -8.91 0.80 2.33
N LEU A 88 -9.98 1.03 3.10
CA LEU A 88 -11.11 1.88 2.76
C LEU A 88 -10.91 3.31 3.28
N SER A 89 -11.89 4.18 2.99
CA SER A 89 -11.94 5.56 3.49
C SER A 89 -10.82 6.49 2.97
N ALA A 90 -10.22 6.14 1.82
CA ALA A 90 -9.18 6.93 1.14
C ALA A 90 -7.93 7.18 2.02
N PRO A 91 -7.19 6.11 2.40
CA PRO A 91 -6.01 6.22 3.26
C PRO A 91 -4.90 7.04 2.60
N LEU A 92 -4.30 7.96 3.35
CA LEU A 92 -3.18 8.81 2.93
C LEU A 92 -2.00 8.65 3.87
N PHE A 93 -0.78 8.68 3.33
CA PHE A 93 0.41 8.99 4.13
C PHE A 93 0.38 10.48 4.44
N GLU A 94 -0.24 10.85 5.57
CA GLU A 94 -0.51 12.25 5.86
C GLU A 94 0.67 12.91 6.55
N SER A 95 1.48 13.60 5.75
CA SER A 95 2.32 14.70 6.19
C SER A 95 2.24 15.82 5.16
N VAL A 96 1.92 17.03 5.61
CA VAL A 96 2.01 18.23 4.80
C VAL A 96 3.30 18.94 5.18
N ASN A 97 4.28 18.96 4.26
CA ASN A 97 5.52 19.72 4.38
C ASN A 97 6.28 19.51 5.70
N ASP A 98 6.34 18.27 6.21
CA ASP A 98 7.01 17.93 7.47
C ASP A 98 6.42 18.59 8.73
N VAL A 99 5.24 19.22 8.62
CA VAL A 99 4.62 19.95 9.74
C VAL A 99 4.04 18.99 10.78
N VAL A 100 3.46 17.88 10.32
CA VAL A 100 2.81 16.89 11.19
C VAL A 100 3.80 15.80 11.59
N MET A 101 4.57 15.30 10.62
CA MET A 101 5.55 14.21 10.75
C MET A 101 6.62 14.37 9.67
N ASP A 102 7.86 13.98 9.95
CA ASP A 102 8.90 13.96 8.93
C ASP A 102 8.51 13.02 7.76
N GLN A 103 9.01 13.31 6.57
CA GLN A 103 8.86 12.41 5.41
C GLN A 103 9.38 11.01 5.70
N GLY A 104 8.59 9.99 5.34
CA GLY A 104 8.89 8.56 5.54
C GLY A 104 8.48 7.99 6.90
N ILE A 105 8.02 8.82 7.85
CA ILE A 105 7.49 8.36 9.15
C ILE A 105 5.97 8.55 9.29
N GLU A 106 5.28 8.91 8.21
CA GLU A 106 3.87 9.24 8.22
C GLU A 106 2.99 8.04 8.60
N ALA A 107 1.94 8.35 9.36
CA ALA A 107 0.82 7.45 9.55
C ALA A 107 0.00 7.36 8.25
N LEU A 108 -0.35 6.13 7.86
CA LEU A 108 -1.44 5.89 6.91
C LEU A 108 -2.78 6.12 7.63
N GLU A 109 -3.48 7.21 7.33
CA GLU A 109 -4.75 7.59 7.95
C GLU A 109 -5.73 8.08 6.87
N PRO A 110 -7.01 7.68 6.90
CA PRO A 110 -7.61 6.70 7.81
C PRO A 110 -7.16 5.26 7.57
N PHE A 111 -7.02 4.48 8.64
CA PHE A 111 -6.77 3.03 8.52
C PHE A 111 -8.05 2.22 8.76
N ASP A 112 -8.77 1.93 7.67
CA ASP A 112 -10.06 1.21 7.67
C ASP A 112 -9.93 -0.10 6.88
N LEU A 113 -9.79 -1.22 7.59
CA LEU A 113 -9.54 -2.53 6.99
C LEU A 113 -10.86 -3.21 6.64
N ALA A 114 -10.95 -3.79 5.44
CA ALA A 114 -11.98 -4.74 5.08
C ALA A 114 -11.42 -6.03 4.48
N LEU A 115 -12.03 -7.17 4.83
CA LEU A 115 -11.79 -8.48 4.23
C LEU A 115 -13.08 -8.98 3.58
N THR A 116 -13.00 -9.43 2.33
CA THR A 116 -14.18 -9.93 1.60
C THR A 116 -13.89 -11.22 0.83
N GLN A 117 -14.80 -12.20 0.93
CA GLN A 117 -14.76 -13.45 0.15
C GLN A 117 -16.12 -14.12 0.08
N GLY A 118 -16.69 -14.27 -1.12
CA GLY A 118 -18.04 -14.85 -1.27
C GLY A 118 -19.09 -14.02 -0.54
N GLU A 119 -19.74 -14.59 0.47
CA GLU A 119 -20.67 -13.90 1.38
C GLU A 119 -19.99 -13.34 2.65
N PHE A 120 -18.76 -13.77 2.95
CA PHE A 120 -18.01 -13.28 4.12
C PHE A 120 -17.62 -11.82 3.96
N ARG A 121 -17.94 -10.99 4.95
CA ARG A 121 -17.52 -9.58 5.04
C ARG A 121 -17.03 -9.31 6.46
N PHE A 122 -15.84 -8.76 6.58
CA PHE A 122 -15.34 -8.16 7.81
C PHE A 122 -14.90 -6.73 7.50
N ARG A 123 -15.23 -5.77 8.37
CA ARG A 123 -14.65 -4.43 8.34
C ARG A 123 -14.43 -3.92 9.76
N ARG A 124 -13.29 -3.28 9.98
CA ARG A 124 -12.98 -2.59 11.23
C ARG A 124 -11.94 -1.49 11.00
N ARG A 125 -12.15 -0.35 11.65
CA ARG A 125 -11.26 0.81 11.60
C ARG A 125 -10.36 0.88 12.84
N ASP A 126 -9.15 1.41 12.66
CA ASP A 126 -8.32 1.94 13.74
C ASP A 126 -8.61 3.45 13.89
N TYR A 127 -9.19 3.84 15.02
CA TYR A 127 -9.31 5.24 15.39
C TYR A 127 -8.05 5.70 16.14
N LEU A 128 -7.53 6.86 15.74
CA LEU A 128 -6.42 7.52 16.43
C LEU A 128 -6.74 7.77 17.91
N ASP A 129 -7.99 8.14 18.21
CA ASP A 129 -8.55 8.24 19.54
C ASP A 129 -9.98 7.63 19.55
N PRO A 130 -10.19 6.44 20.15
CA PRO A 130 -11.52 5.83 20.25
C PRO A 130 -12.54 6.69 21.02
N GLY A 131 -12.10 7.60 21.89
CA GLY A 131 -12.98 8.55 22.59
C GLY A 131 -13.44 9.72 21.72
N HIS A 132 -12.72 10.01 20.64
CA HIS A 132 -13.00 11.07 19.66
C HIS A 132 -12.81 10.53 18.23
N PRO A 133 -13.74 9.69 17.72
CA PRO A 133 -13.60 9.01 16.42
C PRO A 133 -13.41 9.92 15.20
N GLU A 134 -13.72 11.20 15.34
CA GLU A 134 -13.52 12.26 14.35
C GLU A 134 -12.11 12.87 14.36
N ALA A 135 -11.28 12.51 15.35
CA ALA A 135 -9.92 13.02 15.45
C ALA A 135 -9.09 12.63 14.21
N THR A 136 -8.27 13.58 13.75
CA THR A 136 -7.36 13.41 12.62
C THR A 136 -5.93 13.56 13.09
N VAL A 137 -4.97 13.32 12.20
CA VAL A 137 -3.54 13.56 12.50
C VAL A 137 -3.24 15.00 12.92
N TYR A 138 -4.13 15.96 12.61
CA TYR A 138 -3.98 17.38 12.97
C TYR A 138 -4.58 17.74 14.33
N THR A 139 -5.48 16.92 14.86
CA THR A 139 -6.23 17.24 16.09
C THR A 139 -5.91 16.31 17.25
N VAL A 140 -5.40 15.12 16.96
CA VAL A 140 -5.05 14.14 18.00
C VAL A 140 -3.79 14.56 18.77
N PRO A 141 -3.68 14.27 20.08
CA PRO A 141 -2.44 14.47 20.82
C PRO A 141 -1.23 13.75 20.18
N PRO A 142 -0.03 14.39 20.17
CA PRO A 142 1.18 13.79 19.55
C PRO A 142 1.53 12.39 20.07
N ALA A 143 1.22 12.09 21.33
CA ALA A 143 1.49 10.79 21.95
C ALA A 143 0.64 9.64 21.36
N LEU A 144 -0.56 9.93 20.84
CA LEU A 144 -1.38 8.94 20.15
C LEU A 144 -0.87 8.75 18.71
N LEU A 145 -0.55 9.85 18.02
CA LEU A 145 0.02 9.80 16.68
C LEU A 145 1.36 9.05 16.62
N ALA A 146 2.21 9.20 17.64
CA ALA A 146 3.49 8.50 17.74
C ALA A 146 3.37 6.98 17.66
N LYS A 147 2.22 6.40 18.07
CA LYS A 147 1.94 4.96 18.01
C LYS A 147 1.56 4.46 16.61
N ARG A 148 1.40 5.36 15.63
CA ARG A 148 0.99 5.09 14.25
C ARG A 148 2.05 5.46 13.21
N ARG A 149 3.17 6.01 13.67
CA ARG A 149 4.36 6.26 12.85
C ARG A 149 4.93 4.95 12.31
N THR A 150 5.74 5.05 11.27
CA THR A 150 6.59 3.96 10.80
C THR A 150 7.34 3.34 11.97
N ALA A 151 7.04 2.08 12.28
CA ALA A 151 7.63 1.32 13.37
C ALA A 151 9.08 0.89 13.05
N GLY A 152 9.42 0.80 11.76
CA GLY A 152 10.78 0.55 11.29
C GLY A 152 10.96 0.90 9.82
N PHE A 153 12.12 1.45 9.49
CA PHE A 153 12.56 1.72 8.13
C PHE A 153 13.91 1.02 7.92
N SER A 154 14.05 0.31 6.80
CA SER A 154 15.29 -0.36 6.44
C SER A 154 15.47 -0.45 4.93
N TYR A 155 16.70 -0.74 4.51
CA TYR A 155 17.03 -1.09 3.13
C TYR A 155 17.15 -2.60 3.01
N GLY A 156 16.53 -3.19 1.98
CA GLY A 156 16.60 -4.62 1.75
C GLY A 156 15.99 -5.05 0.42
N THR A 157 16.25 -6.30 0.04
CA THR A 157 15.79 -6.88 -1.23
C THR A 157 14.68 -7.91 -1.02
N GLN A 158 14.25 -8.15 0.21
CA GLN A 158 13.30 -9.21 0.57
C GLN A 158 11.96 -9.02 -0.14
N LEU A 159 11.38 -7.82 -0.04
CA LEU A 159 10.10 -7.52 -0.71
C LEU A 159 10.24 -7.48 -2.23
N MET A 160 11.38 -7.02 -2.77
CA MET A 160 11.62 -7.10 -4.21
C MET A 160 11.68 -8.55 -4.70
N GLN A 161 12.40 -9.41 -3.98
CA GLN A 161 12.51 -10.82 -4.33
C GLN A 161 11.14 -11.51 -4.28
N GLU A 162 10.33 -11.19 -3.29
CA GLU A 162 8.96 -11.71 -3.16
C GLU A 162 8.06 -11.21 -4.29
N ALA A 163 8.11 -9.91 -4.59
CA ALA A 163 7.18 -9.25 -5.50
C ALA A 163 7.54 -9.43 -6.99
N LEU A 164 8.84 -9.47 -7.30
CA LEU A 164 9.37 -9.43 -8.67
C LEU A 164 10.23 -10.66 -9.02
N GLY A 165 10.56 -11.52 -8.04
CA GLY A 165 11.46 -12.65 -8.25
C GLY A 165 12.93 -12.24 -8.47
N MET A 166 13.29 -10.99 -8.17
CA MET A 166 14.63 -10.44 -8.38
C MET A 166 15.04 -9.46 -7.28
N THR A 167 16.34 -9.21 -7.15
CA THR A 167 16.91 -8.33 -6.13
C THR A 167 17.66 -7.12 -6.68
N ASP A 168 17.69 -6.94 -8.00
CA ASP A 168 18.46 -5.90 -8.69
C ASP A 168 17.52 -4.85 -9.30
N ALA A 169 17.40 -3.70 -8.63
CA ALA A 169 16.53 -2.60 -9.07
C ALA A 169 17.00 -1.97 -10.39
N THR A 170 18.32 -1.92 -10.60
CA THR A 170 18.90 -1.37 -11.84
C THR A 170 18.56 -2.28 -13.02
N ALA A 171 18.71 -3.60 -12.86
CA ALA A 171 18.32 -4.56 -13.88
C ALA A 171 16.80 -4.53 -14.17
N PHE A 172 15.97 -4.42 -13.12
CA PHE A 172 14.52 -4.25 -13.28
C PHE A 172 14.17 -3.03 -14.13
N ARG A 173 14.74 -1.86 -13.79
CA ARG A 173 14.51 -0.60 -14.51
C ARG A 173 15.00 -0.67 -15.95
N ALA A 174 16.17 -1.25 -16.19
CA ALA A 174 16.71 -1.43 -17.54
C ALA A 174 15.82 -2.33 -18.41
N ALA A 175 15.28 -3.43 -17.85
CA ALA A 175 14.34 -4.30 -18.56
C ALA A 175 13.02 -3.57 -18.88
N ARG A 176 12.51 -2.76 -17.94
CA ARG A 176 11.33 -1.90 -18.17
C ARG A 176 11.59 -0.90 -19.29
N LEU A 177 12.73 -0.21 -19.27
CA LEU A 177 13.12 0.76 -20.29
C LEU A 177 13.14 0.15 -21.69
N ALA A 178 13.75 -1.03 -21.85
CA ALA A 178 13.80 -1.73 -23.13
C ALA A 178 12.39 -2.07 -23.66
N THR A 179 11.49 -2.48 -22.76
CA THR A 179 10.09 -2.77 -23.08
C THR A 179 9.35 -1.51 -23.55
N LEU A 180 9.44 -0.41 -22.80
CA LEU A 180 8.75 0.84 -23.15
C LEU A 180 9.27 1.47 -24.44
N ARG A 181 10.58 1.37 -24.73
CA ARG A 181 11.14 1.78 -26.02
C ARG A 181 10.54 0.99 -27.18
N SER A 182 10.36 -0.32 -27.00
CA SER A 182 9.72 -1.18 -28.00
C SER A 182 8.26 -0.78 -28.24
N ASP A 183 7.51 -0.48 -27.16
CA ASP A 183 6.13 -0.01 -27.26
C ASP A 183 6.01 1.35 -27.98
N LEU A 184 6.96 2.26 -27.74
CA LEU A 184 6.98 3.59 -28.35
C LEU A 184 7.11 3.53 -29.87
N GLU A 185 7.88 2.58 -30.42
CA GLU A 185 8.05 2.43 -31.87
C GLU A 185 6.72 2.08 -32.58
N ILE A 186 5.89 1.27 -31.92
CA ILE A 186 4.64 0.78 -32.52
C ILE A 186 3.43 1.65 -32.17
N THR A 187 3.47 2.41 -31.08
CA THR A 187 2.35 3.25 -30.62
C THR A 187 2.13 4.44 -31.57
N LYS A 188 0.89 4.63 -32.04
CA LYS A 188 0.52 5.73 -32.95
C LYS A 188 -0.28 6.84 -32.27
N ASP A 189 -1.01 6.52 -31.21
CA ASP A 189 -1.79 7.51 -30.46
C ASP A 189 -0.86 8.57 -29.84
N PRO A 190 -1.02 9.87 -30.16
CA PRO A 190 -0.11 10.91 -29.68
C PRO A 190 -0.10 11.05 -28.14
N VAL A 191 -1.22 10.77 -27.46
CA VAL A 191 -1.32 10.85 -25.99
C VAL A 191 -0.51 9.73 -25.35
N ALA A 192 -0.71 8.49 -25.79
CA ALA A 192 0.06 7.33 -25.33
C ALA A 192 1.55 7.47 -25.65
N ARG A 193 1.91 7.99 -26.83
CA ARG A 193 3.32 8.29 -27.18
C ARG A 193 3.94 9.30 -26.22
N ALA A 194 3.25 10.40 -25.93
CA ALA A 194 3.72 11.39 -24.96
C ALA A 194 3.91 10.77 -23.57
N GLY A 195 2.99 9.91 -23.15
CA GLY A 195 3.09 9.16 -21.90
C GLY A 195 4.32 8.24 -21.86
N LEU A 196 4.53 7.45 -22.91
CA LEU A 196 5.70 6.56 -23.03
C LEU A 196 7.02 7.34 -23.06
N THR A 197 7.10 8.42 -23.83
CA THR A 197 8.30 9.28 -23.89
C THR A 197 8.65 9.84 -22.51
N ARG A 198 7.65 10.31 -21.74
CA ARG A 198 7.90 10.80 -20.38
C ARG A 198 8.43 9.71 -19.46
N ARG A 199 7.81 8.52 -19.46
CA ARG A 199 8.28 7.37 -18.65
C ARG A 199 9.71 6.94 -19.03
N ILE A 200 10.00 6.87 -20.33
CA ILE A 200 11.33 6.53 -20.85
C ILE A 200 12.37 7.53 -20.32
N SER A 201 12.10 8.83 -20.38
CA SER A 201 13.05 9.85 -19.89
C SER A 201 13.42 9.69 -18.42
N GLU A 202 12.50 9.18 -17.59
CA GLU A 202 12.74 8.96 -16.15
C GLU A 202 13.43 7.63 -15.86
N LEU A 203 13.32 6.66 -16.77
CA LEU A 203 14.03 5.38 -16.71
C LEU A 203 15.44 5.46 -17.32
N GLU A 204 15.70 6.45 -18.17
CA GLU A 204 17.03 6.74 -18.71
C GLU A 204 17.99 7.34 -17.67
N LEU A 205 17.45 7.85 -16.56
CA LEU A 205 18.23 8.18 -15.37
C LEU A 205 18.73 6.87 -14.74
N ASP A 206 20.02 6.60 -14.93
CA ASP A 206 20.67 5.32 -14.65
C ASP A 206 21.57 5.34 -13.39
N ASP A 207 21.59 6.46 -12.65
CA ASP A 207 22.28 6.52 -11.36
C ASP A 207 21.66 5.51 -10.38
N PRO A 208 22.41 4.48 -9.93
CA PRO A 208 21.90 3.49 -8.98
C PRO A 208 21.59 4.10 -7.60
N GLN A 209 22.09 5.30 -7.30
CA GLN A 209 21.79 6.05 -6.08
C GLN A 209 20.60 6.99 -6.22
N ASP A 210 20.01 7.14 -7.41
CA ASP A 210 18.81 7.95 -7.59
C ASP A 210 17.65 7.39 -6.75
N HIS A 211 16.84 8.28 -6.17
CA HIS A 211 15.71 7.90 -5.33
C HIS A 211 14.73 6.96 -6.07
N ARG A 212 14.57 7.12 -7.39
CA ARG A 212 13.74 6.25 -8.25
C ARG A 212 14.21 4.80 -8.30
N THR A 213 15.51 4.58 -8.06
CA THR A 213 16.12 3.25 -8.03
C THR A 213 16.18 2.74 -6.60
N THR A 214 16.64 3.57 -5.66
CA THR A 214 16.85 3.17 -4.26
C THR A 214 15.56 2.92 -3.49
N SER A 215 14.46 3.57 -3.85
CA SER A 215 13.13 3.34 -3.27
C SER A 215 12.58 1.93 -3.46
N MET A 216 13.08 1.20 -4.47
CA MET A 216 12.76 -0.23 -4.61
C MET A 216 13.31 -1.06 -3.44
N TYR A 217 14.38 -0.59 -2.77
CA TYR A 217 14.96 -1.26 -1.61
C TYR A 217 14.34 -0.83 -0.28
N PHE A 218 13.45 0.17 -0.26
CA PHE A 218 12.84 0.62 0.99
C PHE A 218 11.94 -0.47 1.54
N ILE A 219 12.03 -0.70 2.85
CA ILE A 219 11.14 -1.57 3.60
C ILE A 219 10.67 -0.80 4.83
N GLU A 220 9.39 -0.47 4.82
CA GLU A 220 8.70 0.26 5.87
C GLU A 220 7.74 -0.67 6.61
N THR A 221 7.79 -0.68 7.93
CA THR A 221 6.89 -1.47 8.77
C THR A 221 6.01 -0.56 9.60
N ARG A 222 4.72 -0.87 9.69
CA ARG A 222 3.70 -0.17 10.48
C ARG A 222 2.84 -1.18 11.24
N THR A 223 2.28 -0.73 12.35
CA THR A 223 1.34 -1.51 13.15
C THR A 223 0.14 -0.66 13.55
N TYR A 224 -1.05 -1.23 13.42
CA TYR A 224 -2.32 -0.59 13.79
C TYR A 224 -3.10 -1.48 14.74
N GLN A 225 -4.05 -0.87 15.45
CA GLN A 225 -4.96 -1.56 16.34
C GLN A 225 -6.39 -1.27 15.89
N LEU A 226 -7.04 -2.23 15.25
CA LEU A 226 -8.42 -2.06 14.82
C LEU A 226 -9.30 -2.06 16.06
N ASN A 227 -9.63 -0.87 16.55
CA ASN A 227 -10.28 -0.59 17.82
C ASN A 227 -11.71 -0.04 17.65
N GLY A 228 -12.13 0.21 16.41
CA GLY A 228 -13.48 0.66 16.07
C GLY A 228 -14.54 -0.44 16.15
N PRO A 229 -15.81 -0.10 15.86
CA PRO A 229 -16.88 -1.08 15.72
C PRO A 229 -16.57 -2.13 14.64
N ILE A 230 -17.03 -3.36 14.88
CA ILE A 230 -16.96 -4.45 13.91
C ILE A 230 -18.22 -4.49 13.05
N GLU A 231 -18.02 -4.59 11.73
CA GLU A 231 -19.04 -5.05 10.80
C GLU A 231 -18.65 -6.47 10.35
N LEU A 232 -19.46 -7.49 10.72
CA LEU A 232 -19.19 -8.89 10.38
C LEU A 232 -20.43 -9.55 9.77
N VAL A 233 -20.26 -10.14 8.59
CA VAL A 233 -21.18 -11.09 7.96
C VAL A 233 -20.39 -12.37 7.73
N ASP A 234 -20.68 -13.41 8.51
CA ASP A 234 -19.96 -14.69 8.49
C ASP A 234 -20.92 -15.89 8.58
N PRO A 235 -21.71 -16.16 7.52
CA PRO A 235 -22.74 -17.21 7.55
C PRO A 235 -22.15 -18.60 7.72
N ALA A 236 -20.92 -18.82 7.26
CA ALA A 236 -20.21 -20.09 7.34
C ALA A 236 -19.33 -20.21 8.60
N ARG A 237 -19.35 -19.20 9.48
CA ARG A 237 -18.67 -19.17 10.78
C ARG A 237 -17.16 -19.39 10.68
N TRP A 238 -16.51 -18.80 9.69
CA TRP A 238 -15.05 -18.86 9.51
C TRP A 238 -14.27 -18.19 10.65
N LEU A 239 -14.86 -17.20 11.31
CA LEU A 239 -14.35 -16.55 12.53
C LEU A 239 -15.25 -16.87 13.72
N ALA A 240 -15.67 -18.13 13.88
CA ALA A 240 -16.51 -18.55 14.98
C ALA A 240 -15.92 -18.13 16.34
N GLY A 241 -16.72 -17.42 17.14
CA GLY A 241 -16.30 -16.97 18.46
C GLY A 241 -15.42 -15.72 18.47
N LEU A 242 -15.29 -15.00 17.34
CA LEU A 242 -14.58 -13.71 17.28
C LEU A 242 -14.95 -12.82 18.48
N ASP A 243 -13.94 -12.40 19.23
CA ASP A 243 -14.08 -11.45 20.31
C ASP A 243 -14.21 -10.04 19.72
N THR A 244 -15.42 -9.50 19.75
CA THR A 244 -15.72 -8.16 19.24
C THR A 244 -15.32 -7.03 20.20
N TYR A 245 -14.88 -7.36 21.43
CA TYR A 245 -14.46 -6.37 22.43
C TYR A 245 -12.95 -6.13 22.43
N LEU A 246 -12.16 -7.09 21.95
CA LEU A 246 -10.71 -6.94 21.83
C LEU A 246 -10.33 -6.24 20.53
N ASP A 247 -9.27 -5.45 20.57
CA ASP A 247 -8.68 -4.87 19.36
C ASP A 247 -8.05 -5.97 18.48
N ASN A 248 -8.13 -5.79 17.16
CA ASN A 248 -7.38 -6.65 16.24
C ASN A 248 -6.07 -5.97 15.86
N GLN A 249 -4.94 -6.63 16.16
CA GLN A 249 -3.65 -6.15 15.72
C GLN A 249 -3.48 -6.41 14.22
N ILE A 250 -2.96 -5.42 13.50
CA ILE A 250 -2.51 -5.56 12.12
C ILE A 250 -1.08 -5.07 11.99
N SER A 251 -0.27 -5.82 11.25
CA SER A 251 1.02 -5.39 10.75
C SER A 251 0.94 -5.14 9.26
N LEU A 252 1.61 -4.10 8.79
CA LEU A 252 1.74 -3.76 7.39
C LEU A 252 3.21 -3.46 7.10
N VAL A 253 3.77 -4.17 6.13
CA VAL A 253 5.09 -3.94 5.58
C VAL A 253 4.92 -3.52 4.13
N MET A 254 5.58 -2.44 3.73
CA MET A 254 5.55 -1.93 2.36
C MET A 254 6.96 -1.73 1.83
N GLY A 255 7.15 -1.96 0.54
CA GLY A 255 8.43 -1.77 -0.12
C GLY A 255 8.37 -2.08 -1.61
N ALA A 256 9.52 -2.27 -2.24
CA ALA A 256 9.60 -2.45 -3.69
C ALA A 256 8.84 -1.35 -4.46
N TRP A 257 8.93 -0.11 -3.97
CA TRP A 257 8.19 0.99 -4.57
C TRP A 257 8.77 1.34 -5.94
N ASP A 258 7.94 1.25 -6.97
CA ASP A 258 8.29 1.55 -8.35
C ASP A 258 7.73 2.93 -8.74
N ALA A 259 8.62 3.90 -8.90
CA ALA A 259 8.30 5.26 -9.33
C ALA A 259 7.63 5.31 -10.71
N ASP A 260 7.96 4.38 -11.61
CA ASP A 260 7.37 4.32 -12.94
C ASP A 260 5.92 3.83 -12.86
N ALA A 261 5.65 2.75 -12.14
CA ALA A 261 4.30 2.20 -12.01
C ALA A 261 3.42 2.93 -10.97
N MET A 262 4.02 3.76 -10.10
CA MET A 262 3.37 4.41 -8.95
C MET A 262 2.72 3.37 -8.01
N SER A 263 3.44 2.29 -7.74
CA SER A 263 2.96 1.14 -6.96
C SER A 263 4.01 0.61 -5.99
N ALA A 264 3.56 0.09 -4.85
CA ALA A 264 4.39 -0.61 -3.87
C ALA A 264 3.90 -2.04 -3.68
N TYR A 265 4.80 -2.94 -3.33
CA TYR A 265 4.40 -4.22 -2.78
C TYR A 265 4.11 -4.08 -1.29
N ALA A 266 3.02 -4.67 -0.82
CA ALA A 266 2.62 -4.67 0.57
C ALA A 266 2.39 -6.11 1.04
N ALA A 267 2.82 -6.40 2.26
CA ALA A 267 2.60 -7.65 2.96
C ALA A 267 2.25 -7.37 4.41
N GLY A 268 1.52 -8.27 5.07
CA GLY A 268 1.09 -8.01 6.44
C GLY A 268 0.33 -9.15 7.07
N THR A 269 -0.12 -8.92 8.30
CA THR A 269 -0.95 -9.86 9.04
C THR A 269 -2.08 -9.15 9.76
N VAL A 270 -3.24 -9.78 9.85
CA VAL A 270 -4.32 -9.35 10.76
C VAL A 270 -4.65 -10.49 11.71
N ALA A 271 -4.76 -10.17 13.00
CA ALA A 271 -4.97 -11.13 14.08
C ALA A 271 -6.37 -11.02 14.68
N PHE A 272 -7.08 -12.15 14.73
CA PHE A 272 -8.42 -12.28 15.27
C PHE A 272 -8.40 -13.16 16.52
N SER A 273 -8.73 -12.58 17.67
CA SER A 273 -8.93 -13.32 18.92
C SER A 273 -10.33 -13.93 18.93
N THR A 274 -10.45 -15.21 19.27
CA THR A 274 -11.73 -15.91 19.42
C THR A 274 -11.87 -16.51 20.82
N HIS A 275 -13.09 -16.64 21.35
CA HIS A 275 -13.40 -17.24 22.66
C HIS A 275 -13.30 -18.77 22.66
#